data_AF-A0A947NU37-F1
#
_entry.id   AF-A0A947NU37-F1
#
_cell.length_a   1.000
_cell.length_b   1.000
_cell.length_c   1.000
_cell.angle_alpha   90.00
_cell.angle_beta   90.00
_cell.angle_gamma   90.00
#
_symmetry.space_group_name_H-M   'P 1'
#
loop_
_entity.id
_entity.type
_entity.pdbx_description
1 polymer ?
#
loop_
_entity_poly.entity_id
_entity_poly.type
_entity_poly.pdbx_seq_one_letter_code
_entity_poly.pdbx_strand_id
1 'polypeptide(L)'
;GVGLGVGINLGGGSRNQLGTEMRVVIRDAASSQVLWEGRADFAVAENSALADRVANAQTVAAALFSEFPGNNGETVQVEVAE
;
A
#
# COMPACT_ATOMS: atom_id res chain seq x y z
N GLY A 1 -9.46 5.55 -14.43
CA GLY A 1 -9.23 6.46 -13.29
C GLY A 1 -7.75 6.77 -13.23
N VAL A 2 -7.38 7.92 -12.67
CA VAL A 2 -5.98 8.23 -12.36
C VAL A 2 -5.74 7.72 -10.93
N GLY A 3 -5.42 6.43 -10.80
CA GLY A 3 -5.08 5.83 -9.50
C GLY A 3 -3.61 6.09 -9.19
N LEU A 4 -3.31 7.10 -8.38
CA LEU A 4 -1.95 7.34 -7.88
C LEU A 4 -1.66 6.34 -6.75
N GLY A 5 -0.67 5.47 -6.96
CA GLY A 5 -0.26 4.49 -5.95
C GLY A 5 0.57 5.12 -4.85
N VAL A 6 0.39 4.62 -3.61
CA VAL A 6 1.22 5.00 -2.47
C VAL A 6 2.43 4.08 -2.43
N GLY A 7 3.60 4.61 -2.81
CA GLY A 7 4.87 3.90 -2.67
C GLY A 7 5.49 4.21 -1.31
N ILE A 8 5.54 3.23 -0.40
CA ILE A 8 6.17 3.40 0.91
C ILE A 8 7.48 2.59 0.94
N ASN A 9 8.61 3.29 0.98
CA ASN A 9 9.93 2.68 1.17
C ASN A 9 10.35 2.87 2.63
N LEU A 10 10.31 1.80 3.44
CA LEU A 10 10.67 1.85 4.87
C LEU A 10 11.99 1.14 5.20
N GLY A 11 12.98 1.09 4.28
CA GLY A 11 14.23 0.39 4.58
C GLY A 11 15.38 0.63 3.60
N GLY A 12 16.51 1.07 4.15
CA GLY A 12 17.70 1.49 3.41
C GLY A 12 18.58 0.38 2.83
N GLY A 13 19.33 0.77 1.78
CA GLY A 13 20.60 0.19 1.33
C GLY A 13 20.63 -1.30 0.98
N SER A 14 20.46 -1.60 -0.32
CA SER A 14 21.11 -2.66 -1.13
C SER A 14 21.25 -4.11 -0.62
N ARG A 15 20.73 -4.50 0.56
CA ARG A 15 20.67 -5.89 1.02
C ARG A 15 19.26 -6.44 0.84
N ASN A 16 19.17 -7.75 0.55
CA ASN A 16 17.94 -8.47 0.21
C ASN A 16 16.68 -7.91 0.90
N GLN A 17 15.71 -7.49 0.09
CA GLN A 17 14.44 -6.95 0.56
C GLN A 17 13.31 -7.87 0.11
N LEU A 18 12.31 -8.01 0.98
CA LEU A 18 11.03 -8.60 0.63
C LEU A 18 10.10 -7.48 0.18
N GLY A 19 9.76 -7.48 -1.10
CA GLY A 19 8.75 -6.59 -1.67
C GLY A 19 7.37 -7.22 -1.61
N THR A 20 6.36 -6.43 -1.24
CA THR A 20 4.94 -6.79 -1.32
C THR A 20 4.17 -5.67 -1.98
N GLU A 21 3.34 -6.04 -2.95
CA GLU A 21 2.44 -5.12 -3.66
C GLU A 21 0.98 -5.55 -3.42
N MET A 22 0.12 -4.57 -3.15
CA MET A 22 -1.32 -4.77 -3.07
C MET A 22 -2.06 -3.77 -3.94
N ARG A 23 -3.07 -4.27 -4.67
CA ARG A 23 -3.97 -3.46 -5.50
C ARG A 23 -5.40 -3.81 -5.14
N VAL A 24 -6.23 -2.79 -4.93
CA VAL A 24 -7.66 -2.95 -4.63
C VAL A 24 -8.47 -2.08 -5.58
N VAL A 25 -9.57 -2.63 -6.09
CA VAL A 25 -10.55 -1.88 -6.87
C VAL A 25 -11.92 -2.08 -6.23
N ILE A 26 -12.56 -0.98 -5.85
CA ILE A 26 -13.93 -0.99 -5.33
C ILE A 26 -14.86 -0.57 -6.47
N ARG A 27 -15.89 -1.39 -6.71
CA ARG A 27 -16.84 -1.20 -7.80
C ARG A 27 -18.26 -1.19 -7.27
N ASP A 28 -19.11 -0.39 -7.90
CA ASP A 28 -20.54 -0.51 -7.73
C ASP A 28 -21.00 -1.89 -8.24
N ALA A 29 -21.76 -2.62 -7.43
CA ALA A 29 -22.13 -4.01 -7.73
C ALA A 29 -23.14 -4.12 -8.88
N ALA A 30 -23.99 -3.11 -9.08
CA ALA A 30 -25.03 -3.14 -10.11
C ALA A 30 -24.48 -2.74 -11.49
N SER A 31 -23.67 -1.68 -11.55
CA SER A 31 -23.13 -1.09 -12.78
C SER A 31 -21.70 -1.52 -13.12
N SER A 32 -20.99 -2.18 -12.19
CA SER A 32 -19.54 -2.46 -12.28
C SER A 32 -18.65 -1.21 -12.40
N GLN A 33 -19.23 -0.02 -12.18
CA GLN A 33 -18.51 1.25 -12.20
C GLN A 33 -17.40 1.23 -11.15
N VAL A 34 -16.19 1.62 -11.54
CA VAL A 34 -15.09 1.81 -10.59
C VAL A 34 -15.36 3.04 -9.75
N LEU A 35 -15.50 2.83 -8.44
CA LEU A 35 -15.70 3.89 -7.46
C LEU A 35 -14.37 4.34 -6.86
N TRP A 36 -13.41 3.42 -6.75
CA TRP A 36 -12.11 3.70 -6.16
C TRP A 36 -11.06 2.67 -6.58
N GLU A 37 -9.80 3.10 -6.64
CA GLU A 37 -8.63 2.26 -6.88
C GLU A 37 -7.54 2.63 -5.87
N GLY A 38 -7.03 1.64 -5.15
CA GLY A 38 -5.92 1.80 -4.21
C GLY A 38 -4.74 0.91 -4.61
N ARG A 39 -3.52 1.42 -4.42
CA ARG A 39 -2.30 0.66 -4.64
C ARG A 39 -1.32 0.99 -3.52
N ALA A 40 -0.66 -0.04 -3.00
CA ALA A 40 0.39 0.11 -2.01
C ALA A 40 1.56 -0.80 -2.38
N ASP A 41 2.76 -0.24 -2.31
CA ASP A 41 4.02 -0.94 -2.43
C ASP A 41 4.77 -0.84 -1.10
N PHE A 42 5.30 -1.97 -0.64
CA PHE A 42 5.99 -2.09 0.64
C PHE A 42 7.25 -2.93 0.48
N ALA A 43 8.36 -2.43 0.98
CA ALA A 43 9.63 -3.14 0.98
C ALA A 43 10.27 -3.10 2.36
N VAL A 44 10.71 -4.27 2.83
CA VAL A 44 11.38 -4.44 4.13
C VAL A 44 12.59 -5.34 3.99
N ALA A 45 13.57 -5.18 4.87
CA ALA A 45 14.69 -6.11 4.96
C ALA A 45 14.19 -7.53 5.33
N GLU A 46 14.81 -8.58 4.77
CA GLU A 46 14.43 -9.99 5.04
C GLU A 46 14.46 -10.38 6.52
N ASN A 47 15.28 -9.70 7.34
CA ASN A 47 15.39 -9.96 8.78
C ASN A 47 14.46 -9.09 9.65
N SER A 48 13.58 -8.28 9.04
CA SER A 48 12.58 -7.48 9.74
C SER A 48 11.46 -8.37 10.30
N ALA A 49 10.88 -7.99 11.44
CA ALA A 49 9.64 -8.60 11.91
C ALA A 49 8.49 -8.40 10.91
N LEU A 50 8.53 -7.34 10.11
CA LEU A 50 7.56 -7.05 9.06
C LEU A 50 7.78 -7.89 7.79
N ALA A 51 8.83 -8.74 7.75
CA ALA A 51 8.98 -9.75 6.70
C ALA A 51 8.09 -10.99 6.96
N ASP A 52 7.53 -11.14 8.16
CA ASP A 52 6.50 -12.15 8.41
C ASP A 52 5.27 -11.89 7.52
N ARG A 53 4.75 -12.94 6.88
CA ARG A 53 3.68 -12.81 5.88
C ARG A 53 2.42 -12.15 6.42
N VAL A 54 2.02 -12.45 7.66
CA VAL A 54 0.79 -11.92 8.25
C VAL A 54 1.00 -10.46 8.63
N ALA A 55 2.11 -10.17 9.32
CA ALA A 55 2.46 -8.80 9.69
C ALA A 55 2.63 -7.89 8.46
N ASN A 56 3.26 -8.40 7.40
CA ASN A 56 3.43 -7.71 6.13
C ASN A 56 2.08 -7.39 5.47
N ALA A 57 1.23 -8.41 5.29
CA ALA A 57 -0.09 -8.23 4.67
C ALA A 57 -0.97 -7.25 5.46
N GLN A 58 -0.95 -7.29 6.79
CA GLN A 58 -1.65 -6.35 7.65
C GLN A 58 -1.12 -4.92 7.49
N THR A 59 0.20 -4.75 7.45
CA THR A 59 0.86 -3.45 7.27
C THR A 59 0.53 -2.83 5.91
N VAL A 60 0.67 -3.62 4.83
CA VAL A 60 0.37 -3.19 3.46
C VAL A 60 -1.10 -2.80 3.32
N ALA A 61 -2.00 -3.61 3.88
CA ALA A 61 -3.43 -3.31 3.84
C ALA A 61 -3.77 -2.04 4.64
N ALA A 62 -3.23 -1.90 5.85
CA ALA A 62 -3.43 -0.71 6.66
C ALA A 62 -2.93 0.56 5.96
N ALA A 63 -1.74 0.49 5.33
CA ALA A 63 -1.21 1.58 4.52
C ALA A 63 -2.12 1.90 3.32
N LEU A 64 -2.53 0.89 2.56
CA LEU A 64 -3.41 1.06 1.39
C LEU A 64 -4.75 1.72 1.76
N PHE A 65 -5.33 1.35 2.90
CA PHE A 65 -6.62 1.87 3.35
C PHE A 65 -6.53 3.10 4.25
N SER A 66 -5.33 3.54 4.67
CA SER A 66 -5.18 4.78 5.44
C SER A 66 -5.65 6.02 4.65
N GLU A 67 -5.52 5.95 3.33
CA GLU A 67 -5.98 6.95 2.37
C GLU A 67 -7.35 6.61 1.77
N PHE A 68 -8.05 5.58 2.25
CA PHE A 68 -9.35 5.21 1.70
C PHE A 68 -10.50 6.04 2.30
N PRO A 69 -11.44 6.54 1.48
CA PRO A 69 -11.41 6.62 0.02
C PRO A 69 -10.56 7.79 -0.51
N GLY A 70 -10.09 8.67 0.38
CA GLY A 70 -9.31 9.87 0.06
C GLY A 70 -10.16 10.95 -0.59
N ASN A 71 -9.52 12.08 -0.93
CA ASN A 71 -9.97 12.93 -2.03
C ASN A 71 -9.52 12.23 -3.33
N ASN A 72 -10.41 12.09 -4.32
CA ASN A 72 -10.11 11.46 -5.61
C ASN A 72 -8.75 11.91 -6.18
N GLY A 73 -7.74 11.03 -6.15
CA GLY A 73 -6.52 11.18 -6.95
C GLY A 73 -5.42 12.10 -6.42
N GLU A 74 -5.28 12.34 -5.12
CA GLU A 74 -4.08 13.00 -4.54
C GLU A 74 -3.17 12.01 -3.80
N THR A 75 -1.85 12.24 -3.86
CA THR A 75 -0.81 11.40 -3.23
C THR A 75 -0.51 11.89 -1.81
N VAL A 76 -0.66 11.03 -0.81
CA VAL A 76 -0.19 11.29 0.56
C VAL A 76 1.01 10.38 0.86
N GLN A 77 2.08 10.99 1.36
CA GLN A 77 3.24 10.29 1.90
C GLN A 77 3.11 10.27 3.43
N VAL A 78 3.00 9.08 4.01
CA VAL A 78 3.06 8.93 5.47
C VAL A 78 4.47 8.53 5.85
N GLU A 79 5.20 9.45 6.49
CA GLU A 79 6.40 9.13 7.24
C GLU A 79 6.00 8.69 8.64
N VAL A 80 6.42 7.50 9.06
CA VAL A 80 6.34 7.09 10.46
C VAL A 80 7.70 7.42 11.08
N ALA A 81 7.71 8.35 12.04
CA ALA A 81 8.86 8.58 12.89
C ALA A 81 9.03 7.39 13.85
N GLU A 82 10.29 6.98 14.04
CA GLU A 82 10.75 5.79 14.77
C GLU A 82 10.17 5.62 16.18
#